data_AF-A0A946JZ52-F1
#
_entry.id   AF-A0A946JZ52-F1
#
_cell.length_a   1.000
_cell.length_b   1.000
_cell.length_c   1.000
_cell.angle_alpha   90.00
_cell.angle_beta   90.00
_cell.angle_gamma   90.00
#
_symmetry.space_group_name_H-M   'P 1'
#
loop_
_entity.id
_entity.type
_entity.pdbx_description
1 polymer ?
#
loop_
_entity_poly.entity_id
_entity_poly.type
_entity_poly.pdbx_seq_one_letter_code
_entity_poly.pdbx_strand_id
1 'polypeptide(L)'
;MSNASHVLADYSHAYQIGSVLKLQLHQKDTDQIKKTLTGLQQNEVAVINTGVSPHCDASLYWQEGQEFPGAYAASEATTGMLGGSFVSLGIGLRAGFSIKEDGFSVVFSGSDWGSFCQAISNEESYEAELPDGRRFVLDYVDATAASNARPYEPVAIWKNLEQPVARAKPREPSRANVQAGMYDNLAGTASLAERVNHPELLAYIGRIEATIGDAMSEETDSFVLELELTITPGQVNVRLLSDINLNPDFEAFITGTVQKIEPCPVTSQIHIRVPFHINQE
;
A
#
# COMPACT_ATOMS: atom_id res chain seq x y z
N MET A 1 -0.56 -27.94 -22.20
CA MET A 1 -0.89 -26.56 -21.79
C MET A 1 -2.33 -26.62 -21.30
N SER A 2 -2.55 -26.39 -20.01
CA SER A 2 -3.91 -26.27 -19.47
C SER A 2 -4.57 -25.05 -20.12
N ASN A 3 -5.88 -25.14 -20.41
CA ASN A 3 -6.62 -24.05 -21.03
C ASN A 3 -6.66 -22.87 -20.05
N ALA A 4 -5.87 -21.84 -20.30
CA ALA A 4 -6.00 -20.58 -19.56
C ALA A 4 -7.28 -19.87 -20.04
N SER A 5 -8.20 -19.59 -19.14
CA SER A 5 -9.38 -18.79 -19.43
C SER A 5 -8.98 -17.31 -19.41
N HIS A 6 -9.24 -16.58 -20.48
CA HIS A 6 -8.81 -15.18 -20.63
C HIS A 6 -10.01 -14.23 -20.66
N VAL A 7 -9.89 -13.08 -19.98
CA VAL A 7 -10.92 -12.02 -19.97
C VAL A 7 -10.30 -10.62 -19.94
N LEU A 8 -10.92 -9.68 -20.63
CA LEU A 8 -10.59 -8.26 -20.60
C LEU A 8 -11.42 -7.57 -19.52
N ALA A 9 -10.80 -6.86 -18.58
CA ALA A 9 -11.45 -6.12 -17.50
C ALA A 9 -11.02 -4.65 -17.54
N ASP A 10 -11.67 -3.88 -18.42
CA ASP A 10 -11.26 -2.53 -18.80
C ASP A 10 -11.39 -1.51 -17.65
N TYR A 11 -12.23 -1.79 -16.65
CA TYR A 11 -12.49 -0.90 -15.51
C TYR A 11 -11.83 -1.39 -14.22
N SER A 12 -11.21 -2.57 -14.25
CA SER A 12 -10.57 -3.21 -13.11
C SER A 12 -9.05 -3.07 -13.22
N HIS A 13 -8.40 -3.03 -12.07
CA HIS A 13 -6.98 -2.70 -12.00
C HIS A 13 -6.24 -3.68 -11.09
N ALA A 14 -5.07 -4.13 -11.53
CA ALA A 14 -4.14 -4.88 -10.69
C ALA A 14 -2.92 -4.01 -10.38
N TYR A 15 -2.57 -3.89 -9.10
CA TYR A 15 -1.41 -3.14 -8.68
C TYR A 15 -0.84 -3.62 -7.35
N GLN A 16 0.45 -3.38 -7.15
CA GLN A 16 1.17 -3.72 -5.93
C GLN A 16 1.57 -2.46 -5.16
N ILE A 17 1.44 -2.51 -3.84
CA ILE A 17 1.95 -1.50 -2.90
C ILE A 17 2.75 -2.24 -1.82
N GLY A 18 4.07 -2.10 -1.82
CA GLY A 18 4.93 -2.82 -0.87
C GLY A 18 4.72 -4.33 -0.94
N SER A 19 4.26 -4.95 0.15
CA SER A 19 3.95 -6.37 0.26
C SER A 19 2.50 -6.74 -0.08
N VAL A 20 1.68 -5.78 -0.49
CA VAL A 20 0.26 -5.99 -0.81
C VAL A 20 0.07 -5.99 -2.32
N LEU A 21 -0.51 -7.06 -2.87
CA LEU A 21 -1.06 -7.09 -4.21
C LEU A 21 -2.56 -6.84 -4.13
N LYS A 22 -3.05 -5.87 -4.88
CA LYS A 22 -4.45 -5.47 -4.90
C LYS A 22 -5.03 -5.70 -6.30
N LEU A 23 -6.14 -6.43 -6.35
CA LEU A 23 -7.05 -6.47 -7.49
C LEU A 23 -8.25 -5.60 -7.14
N GLN A 24 -8.32 -4.41 -7.74
CA GLN A 24 -9.50 -3.58 -7.69
C GLN A 24 -10.47 -4.04 -8.77
N LEU A 25 -11.56 -4.69 -8.36
CA LEU A 25 -12.59 -5.24 -9.24
C LEU A 25 -13.75 -4.25 -9.34
N HIS A 26 -13.95 -3.69 -10.52
CA HIS A 26 -15.06 -2.79 -10.77
C HIS A 26 -16.31 -3.58 -11.17
N GLN A 27 -17.48 -3.18 -10.67
CA GLN A 27 -18.77 -3.87 -10.87
C GLN A 27 -19.07 -4.21 -12.35
N LYS A 28 -18.70 -3.32 -13.27
CA LYS A 28 -18.86 -3.53 -14.73
C LYS A 28 -18.16 -4.77 -15.26
N ASP A 29 -17.05 -5.18 -14.65
CA ASP A 29 -16.26 -6.35 -15.09
C ASP A 29 -16.58 -7.61 -14.28
N THR A 30 -17.40 -7.49 -13.24
CA THR A 30 -17.66 -8.57 -12.28
C THR A 30 -18.25 -9.82 -12.95
N ASP A 31 -19.28 -9.68 -13.80
CA ASP A 31 -19.96 -10.83 -14.41
C ASP A 31 -19.07 -11.66 -15.34
N GLN A 32 -18.22 -10.99 -16.12
CA GLN A 32 -17.30 -11.65 -17.03
C GLN A 32 -16.14 -12.32 -16.28
N ILE A 33 -15.65 -11.71 -15.20
CA ILE A 33 -14.64 -12.32 -14.33
C ILE A 33 -15.24 -13.53 -13.60
N LYS A 34 -16.46 -13.41 -13.04
CA LYS A 34 -17.20 -14.55 -12.45
C LYS A 34 -17.27 -15.73 -13.40
N LYS A 35 -17.68 -15.50 -14.65
CA LYS A 35 -17.75 -16.55 -15.69
C LYS A 35 -16.39 -17.18 -15.97
N THR A 36 -15.34 -16.38 -16.00
CA THR A 36 -13.97 -16.82 -16.28
C THR A 36 -13.38 -17.68 -15.16
N LEU A 37 -13.72 -17.38 -13.91
CA LEU A 37 -13.28 -18.15 -12.74
C LEU A 37 -14.16 -19.38 -12.48
N THR A 38 -15.38 -19.41 -13.01
CA THR A 38 -16.32 -20.52 -12.79
C THR A 38 -15.80 -21.81 -13.41
N GLY A 39 -15.68 -22.85 -12.59
CA GLY A 39 -15.26 -24.18 -13.04
C GLY A 39 -13.75 -24.35 -13.25
N LEU A 40 -12.94 -23.34 -12.88
CA LEU A 40 -11.48 -23.44 -12.90
C LEU A 40 -11.02 -24.61 -12.01
N GLN A 41 -10.24 -25.53 -12.58
CA GLN A 41 -9.72 -26.70 -11.87
C GLN A 41 -8.34 -26.44 -11.24
N GLN A 42 -7.88 -27.37 -10.42
CA GLN A 42 -6.54 -27.32 -9.83
C GLN A 42 -5.46 -27.31 -10.94
N ASN A 43 -4.47 -26.41 -10.80
CA ASN A 43 -3.41 -26.13 -11.79
C ASN A 43 -3.89 -25.48 -13.10
N GLU A 44 -5.13 -25.03 -13.16
CA GLU A 44 -5.59 -24.09 -14.18
C GLU A 44 -5.45 -22.65 -13.66
N VAL A 45 -5.33 -21.72 -14.59
CA VAL A 45 -5.24 -20.28 -14.30
C VAL A 45 -6.21 -19.52 -15.17
N ALA A 46 -6.88 -18.54 -14.58
CA ALA A 46 -7.58 -17.50 -15.28
C ALA A 46 -6.66 -16.30 -15.43
N VAL A 47 -6.59 -15.71 -16.63
CA VAL A 47 -5.84 -14.48 -16.89
C VAL A 47 -6.83 -13.35 -17.12
N ILE A 48 -6.75 -12.33 -16.26
CA ILE A 48 -7.56 -11.12 -16.33
C ILE A 48 -6.66 -10.00 -16.81
N ASN A 49 -6.85 -9.54 -18.05
CA ASN A 49 -6.19 -8.34 -18.54
C ASN A 49 -6.87 -7.12 -17.93
N THR A 50 -6.14 -6.36 -17.13
CA THR A 50 -6.66 -5.21 -16.40
C THR A 50 -6.36 -3.91 -17.14
N GLY A 51 -7.20 -2.90 -16.93
CA GLY A 51 -6.86 -1.54 -17.34
C GLY A 51 -5.66 -1.00 -16.56
N VAL A 52 -4.97 -0.01 -17.13
CA VAL A 52 -3.92 0.73 -16.43
C VAL A 52 -4.54 1.52 -15.28
N SER A 53 -4.07 1.29 -14.05
CA SER A 53 -4.58 2.02 -12.89
C SER A 53 -4.14 3.49 -12.94
N PRO A 54 -5.08 4.45 -12.84
CA PRO A 54 -4.72 5.87 -12.75
C PRO A 54 -4.09 6.25 -11.41
N HIS A 55 -4.08 5.33 -10.42
CA HIS A 55 -3.47 5.55 -9.11
C HIS A 55 -1.99 5.19 -9.07
N CYS A 56 -1.49 4.43 -10.05
CA CYS A 56 -0.10 3.98 -10.07
C CYS A 56 0.79 5.03 -10.75
N ASP A 57 1.92 5.35 -10.13
CA ASP A 57 2.96 6.20 -10.72
C ASP A 57 4.11 5.39 -11.34
N ALA A 58 4.02 4.05 -11.27
CA ALA A 58 4.83 3.11 -12.01
C ALA A 58 3.96 2.02 -12.67
N SER A 59 4.37 1.52 -13.82
CA SER A 59 3.73 0.39 -14.51
C SER A 59 4.76 -0.65 -14.88
N LEU A 60 4.46 -1.92 -14.59
CA LEU A 60 5.24 -3.05 -15.07
C LEU A 60 5.32 -3.02 -16.59
N TYR A 61 6.47 -3.45 -17.11
CA TYR A 61 6.67 -3.66 -18.51
C TYR A 61 7.49 -4.91 -18.75
N TRP A 62 7.29 -5.48 -19.92
CA TRP A 62 8.08 -6.59 -20.41
C TRP A 62 8.42 -6.37 -21.88
N GLN A 63 9.62 -6.80 -22.26
CA GLN A 63 10.12 -6.79 -23.63
C GLN A 63 10.63 -8.18 -24.01
N GLU A 64 10.56 -8.51 -25.29
CA GLU A 64 11.08 -9.78 -25.77
C GLU A 64 12.56 -9.96 -25.40
N GLY A 65 12.89 -11.10 -24.79
CA GLY A 65 14.24 -11.41 -24.30
C GLY A 65 14.57 -10.86 -22.92
N GLN A 66 13.64 -10.16 -22.25
CA GLN A 66 13.82 -9.68 -20.88
C GLN A 66 13.70 -10.82 -19.86
N GLU A 67 14.79 -11.10 -19.14
CA GLU A 67 14.84 -12.18 -18.14
C GLU A 67 14.11 -11.82 -16.82
N PHE A 68 14.14 -10.54 -16.42
CA PHE A 68 13.59 -10.07 -15.15
C PHE A 68 12.56 -8.96 -15.36
N PRO A 69 11.42 -8.95 -14.63
CA PRO A 69 10.41 -7.90 -14.76
C PRO A 69 10.97 -6.49 -14.55
N GLY A 70 10.49 -5.54 -15.35
CA GLY A 70 10.87 -4.13 -15.28
C GLY A 70 9.65 -3.26 -15.04
N ALA A 71 9.87 -1.97 -14.73
CA ALA A 71 8.80 -1.00 -14.60
C ALA A 71 9.18 0.35 -15.22
N TYR A 72 8.22 1.04 -15.83
CA TYR A 72 8.33 2.45 -16.21
C TYR A 72 7.72 3.32 -15.13
N ALA A 73 8.41 4.39 -14.75
CA ALA A 73 7.95 5.38 -13.78
C ALA A 73 8.57 6.74 -14.11
N ALA A 74 7.88 7.85 -13.84
CA ALA A 74 8.55 9.16 -13.91
C ALA A 74 9.56 9.33 -12.78
N SER A 75 10.46 10.31 -12.91
CA SER A 75 11.46 10.67 -11.90
C SER A 75 10.86 10.97 -10.53
N GLU A 76 9.66 11.53 -10.53
CA GLU A 76 8.88 11.96 -9.38
C GLU A 76 7.89 10.90 -8.87
N ALA A 77 7.97 9.65 -9.35
CA ALA A 77 7.20 8.56 -8.77
C ALA A 77 7.59 8.38 -7.30
N THR A 78 6.62 8.58 -6.41
CA THR A 78 6.82 8.66 -4.96
C THR A 78 6.01 7.61 -4.21
N THR A 79 4.89 7.12 -4.78
CA THR A 79 3.90 6.28 -4.09
C THR A 79 4.32 4.84 -3.89
N GLY A 80 5.32 4.36 -4.64
CA GLY A 80 5.73 2.95 -4.61
C GLY A 80 4.64 2.01 -5.17
N MET A 81 3.63 2.56 -5.85
CA MET A 81 2.55 1.80 -6.48
C MET A 81 2.96 1.33 -7.86
N LEU A 82 2.93 0.01 -8.04
CA LEU A 82 3.31 -0.62 -9.29
C LEU A 82 2.08 -1.23 -9.95
N GLY A 83 1.64 -0.68 -11.08
CA GLY A 83 0.54 -1.23 -11.88
C GLY A 83 0.99 -2.41 -12.74
N GLY A 84 0.08 -3.35 -12.98
CA GLY A 84 0.29 -4.47 -13.92
C GLY A 84 -0.76 -4.47 -15.03
N SER A 85 -0.37 -4.99 -16.19
CA SER A 85 -1.26 -5.14 -17.35
C SER A 85 -2.24 -6.30 -17.20
N PHE A 86 -1.91 -7.29 -16.36
CA PHE A 86 -2.78 -8.42 -16.07
C PHE A 86 -2.58 -8.96 -14.65
N VAL A 87 -3.57 -9.74 -14.21
CA VAL A 87 -3.42 -10.67 -13.09
C VAL A 87 -3.85 -12.07 -13.50
N SER A 88 -3.00 -13.06 -13.27
CA SER A 88 -3.35 -14.47 -13.40
C SER A 88 -3.71 -15.06 -12.03
N LEU A 89 -4.87 -15.68 -11.92
CA LEU A 89 -5.41 -16.25 -10.69
C LEU A 89 -5.60 -17.75 -10.87
N GLY A 90 -5.13 -18.56 -9.93
CA GLY A 90 -5.29 -20.01 -10.02
C GLY A 90 -5.30 -20.71 -8.67
N ILE A 91 -5.57 -22.01 -8.72
CA ILE A 91 -5.62 -22.89 -7.54
C ILE A 91 -4.46 -23.86 -7.62
N GLY A 92 -3.68 -23.98 -6.55
CA GLY A 92 -2.53 -24.87 -6.52
C GLY A 92 -2.27 -25.50 -5.16
N LEU A 93 -1.36 -26.48 -5.15
CA LEU A 93 -0.88 -27.09 -3.91
C LEU A 93 -0.01 -26.14 -3.09
N ARG A 94 0.57 -25.12 -3.74
CA ARG A 94 1.41 -24.11 -3.10
C ARG A 94 0.84 -22.75 -3.44
N ALA A 95 0.26 -22.11 -2.43
CA ALA A 95 -0.13 -20.72 -2.56
C ALA A 95 1.12 -19.87 -2.76
N GLY A 96 0.99 -18.80 -3.53
CA GLY A 96 2.14 -17.93 -3.80
C GLY A 96 1.82 -16.81 -4.76
N PHE A 97 2.73 -15.85 -4.77
CA PHE A 97 2.67 -14.68 -5.64
C PHE A 97 3.98 -14.54 -6.41
N SER A 98 3.90 -14.11 -7.66
CA SER A 98 5.06 -13.70 -8.44
C SER A 98 4.68 -12.62 -9.44
N ILE A 99 5.65 -11.79 -9.79
CA ILE A 99 5.56 -10.92 -10.97
C ILE A 99 5.96 -11.76 -12.17
N LYS A 100 5.13 -11.74 -13.22
CA LYS A 100 5.34 -12.45 -14.48
C LYS A 100 5.18 -11.45 -15.60
N GLU A 101 6.26 -11.25 -16.37
CA GLU A 101 6.28 -10.28 -17.47
C GLU A 101 5.84 -8.90 -16.97
N ASP A 102 4.77 -8.34 -17.55
CA ASP A 102 4.20 -7.05 -17.18
C ASP A 102 2.97 -7.16 -16.25
N GLY A 103 2.78 -8.30 -15.61
CA GLY A 103 1.64 -8.57 -14.73
C GLY A 103 1.96 -9.36 -13.48
N PHE A 104 0.90 -9.74 -12.78
CA PHE A 104 0.97 -10.44 -11.50
C PHE A 104 0.40 -11.86 -11.64
N SER A 105 0.93 -12.80 -10.87
CA SER A 105 0.43 -14.17 -10.80
C SER A 105 0.21 -14.56 -9.35
N VAL A 106 -1.02 -14.96 -9.02
CA VAL A 106 -1.43 -15.42 -7.70
C VAL A 106 -1.99 -16.83 -7.80
N VAL A 107 -1.44 -17.72 -6.97
CA VAL A 107 -1.96 -19.07 -6.78
C VAL A 107 -2.49 -19.14 -5.35
N PHE A 108 -3.76 -19.53 -5.20
CA PHE A 108 -4.41 -19.69 -3.91
C PHE A 108 -4.36 -21.15 -3.44
N SER A 109 -4.50 -21.32 -2.12
CA SER A 109 -4.88 -22.61 -1.56
C SER A 109 -6.33 -22.96 -1.95
N GLY A 110 -6.72 -24.22 -1.82
CA GLY A 110 -8.09 -24.64 -2.15
C GLY A 110 -9.15 -23.96 -1.27
N SER A 111 -8.86 -23.69 0.01
CA SER A 111 -9.77 -23.00 0.92
C SER A 111 -9.90 -21.51 0.58
N ASP A 112 -8.76 -20.85 0.32
CA ASP A 112 -8.74 -19.42 -0.02
C ASP A 112 -9.44 -19.15 -1.35
N TRP A 113 -9.28 -20.06 -2.32
CA TRP A 113 -9.97 -19.96 -3.60
C TRP A 113 -11.50 -19.94 -3.45
N GLY A 114 -12.05 -20.83 -2.62
CA GLY A 114 -13.50 -20.87 -2.37
C GLY A 114 -14.01 -19.56 -1.79
N SER A 115 -13.33 -19.04 -0.77
CA SER A 115 -13.66 -17.74 -0.16
C SER A 115 -13.51 -16.58 -1.13
N PHE A 116 -12.45 -16.56 -1.95
CA PHE A 116 -12.23 -15.54 -2.97
C PHE A 116 -13.36 -15.53 -4.03
N CYS A 117 -13.71 -16.68 -4.59
CA CYS A 117 -14.80 -16.78 -5.56
C CYS A 117 -16.16 -16.40 -4.95
N GLN A 118 -16.38 -16.73 -3.68
CA GLN A 118 -17.58 -16.34 -2.96
C GLN A 118 -17.65 -14.83 -2.74
N ALA A 119 -16.56 -14.18 -2.36
CA ALA A 119 -16.50 -12.73 -2.20
C ALA A 119 -16.83 -12.01 -3.52
N ILE A 120 -16.25 -12.45 -4.64
CA ILE A 120 -16.62 -11.93 -5.97
C ILE A 120 -18.12 -12.15 -6.23
N SER A 121 -18.64 -13.34 -5.95
CA SER A 121 -20.07 -13.68 -6.13
C SER A 121 -20.99 -12.74 -5.35
N ASN A 122 -20.60 -12.40 -4.13
CA ASN A 122 -21.32 -11.51 -3.23
C ASN A 122 -21.07 -10.02 -3.48
N GLU A 123 -20.14 -9.67 -4.38
CA GLU A 123 -19.73 -8.28 -4.61
C GLU A 123 -19.08 -7.65 -3.35
N GLU A 124 -18.26 -8.44 -2.67
CA GLU A 124 -17.59 -8.08 -1.42
C GLU A 124 -16.06 -8.06 -1.59
N SER A 125 -15.39 -7.26 -0.76
CA SER A 125 -13.94 -7.27 -0.65
C SER A 125 -13.45 -8.55 0.03
N TYR A 126 -12.22 -8.97 -0.28
CA TYR A 126 -11.60 -10.17 0.27
C TYR A 126 -10.11 -9.95 0.51
N GLU A 127 -9.56 -10.59 1.54
CA GLU A 127 -8.15 -10.53 1.87
C GLU A 127 -7.62 -11.92 2.23
N ALA A 128 -6.40 -12.21 1.78
CA ALA A 128 -5.67 -13.42 2.12
C ALA A 128 -4.19 -13.12 2.38
N GLU A 129 -3.64 -13.72 3.43
CA GLU A 129 -2.20 -13.75 3.63
C GLU A 129 -1.57 -14.89 2.81
N LEU A 130 -0.48 -14.59 2.11
CA LEU A 130 0.28 -15.53 1.31
C LEU A 130 1.50 -16.06 2.11
N PRO A 131 2.05 -17.23 1.75
CA PRO A 131 3.07 -17.91 2.58
C PRO A 131 4.39 -17.16 2.85
N ASP A 132 4.64 -16.04 2.16
CA ASP A 132 5.84 -15.20 2.31
C ASP A 132 5.56 -13.88 3.05
N GLY A 133 4.42 -13.78 3.75
CA GLY A 133 3.99 -12.59 4.48
C GLY A 133 3.48 -11.47 3.58
N ARG A 134 3.36 -11.71 2.26
CA ARG A 134 2.65 -10.81 1.35
C ARG A 134 1.15 -11.04 1.47
N ARG A 135 0.36 -10.03 1.09
CA ARG A 135 -1.10 -10.10 1.16
C ARG A 135 -1.72 -9.89 -0.21
N PHE A 136 -2.77 -10.63 -0.49
CA PHE A 136 -3.64 -10.40 -1.62
C PHE A 136 -4.93 -9.74 -1.14
N VAL A 137 -5.32 -8.66 -1.80
CA VAL A 137 -6.56 -7.93 -1.51
C VAL A 137 -7.40 -7.84 -2.79
N LEU A 138 -8.62 -8.35 -2.73
CA LEU A 138 -9.70 -7.99 -3.65
C LEU A 138 -10.45 -6.81 -3.06
N ASP A 139 -10.49 -5.71 -3.80
CA ASP A 139 -11.29 -4.53 -3.45
C ASP A 139 -12.41 -4.37 -4.46
N TYR A 140 -13.65 -4.44 -3.97
CA TYR A 140 -14.82 -4.31 -4.83
C TYR A 140 -15.23 -2.85 -4.97
N VAL A 141 -15.36 -2.38 -6.22
CA VAL A 141 -15.72 -1.00 -6.55
C VAL A 141 -17.06 -0.97 -7.26
N ASP A 142 -18.03 -0.31 -6.62
CA ASP A 142 -19.36 -0.04 -7.16
C ASP A 142 -19.29 0.85 -8.42
N ALA A 143 -20.20 0.65 -9.38
CA ALA A 143 -20.27 1.45 -10.61
C ALA A 143 -20.48 2.96 -10.40
N THR A 144 -20.95 3.37 -9.22
CA THR A 144 -21.17 4.77 -8.84
C THR A 144 -19.94 5.44 -8.22
N ALA A 145 -18.87 4.68 -7.93
CA ALA A 145 -17.65 5.23 -7.37
C ALA A 145 -16.97 6.16 -8.39
N ALA A 146 -16.96 7.47 -8.10
CA ALA A 146 -16.19 8.42 -8.86
C ALA A 146 -14.69 8.15 -8.63
N SER A 147 -13.92 7.96 -9.70
CA SER A 147 -12.47 7.90 -9.58
C SER A 147 -11.96 9.28 -9.18
N ASN A 148 -11.46 9.39 -7.94
CA ASN A 148 -10.76 10.58 -7.46
C ASN A 148 -9.27 10.55 -7.82
N ALA A 149 -8.84 9.59 -8.64
CA ALA A 149 -7.47 9.52 -9.13
C ALA A 149 -7.18 10.76 -9.97
N ARG A 150 -6.07 11.46 -9.70
CA ARG A 150 -5.56 12.40 -10.68
C ARG A 150 -5.14 11.60 -11.92
N PRO A 151 -5.56 11.98 -13.13
CA PRO A 151 -4.99 11.42 -14.36
C PRO A 151 -3.47 11.62 -14.30
N TYR A 152 -2.73 10.52 -14.27
CA TYR A 152 -1.29 10.56 -14.39
C TYR A 152 -0.95 10.73 -15.88
N GLU A 153 -0.31 11.85 -16.24
CA GLU A 153 0.27 12.04 -17.58
C GLU A 153 1.71 11.52 -17.53
N PRO A 154 2.01 10.34 -18.13
CA PRO A 154 3.32 9.73 -17.99
C PRO A 154 4.37 10.51 -18.79
N VAL A 155 5.38 11.05 -18.11
CA VAL A 155 6.66 11.43 -18.72
C VAL A 155 7.57 10.19 -18.63
N ALA A 156 7.63 9.41 -19.70
CA ALA A 156 8.36 8.14 -19.71
C ALA A 156 9.88 8.34 -19.62
N ILE A 157 10.51 7.84 -18.55
CA ILE A 157 11.97 7.75 -18.40
C ILE A 157 12.32 6.36 -17.85
N TRP A 158 13.45 5.80 -18.27
CA TRP A 158 13.88 4.45 -17.93
C TRP A 158 14.33 4.34 -16.46
N LYS A 159 13.74 3.41 -15.71
CA LYS A 159 14.22 3.01 -14.38
C LYS A 159 14.41 1.49 -14.34
N ASN A 160 15.65 1.05 -14.13
CA ASN A 160 15.88 -0.35 -13.76
C ASN A 160 15.46 -0.53 -12.30
N LEU A 161 14.66 -1.55 -12.01
CA LEU A 161 14.35 -1.93 -10.63
C LEU A 161 15.63 -2.52 -10.02
N GLU A 162 16.46 -1.67 -9.42
CA GLU A 162 17.62 -2.13 -8.67
C GLU A 162 17.16 -3.00 -7.50
N GLN A 163 17.88 -4.10 -7.26
CA GLN A 163 17.72 -4.88 -6.03
C GLN A 163 17.83 -3.95 -4.81
N PRO A 164 17.06 -4.21 -3.73
CA PRO A 164 17.12 -3.39 -2.54
C PRO A 164 18.56 -3.33 -2.04
N VAL A 165 19.18 -2.16 -2.21
CA VAL A 165 20.52 -1.89 -1.72
C VAL A 165 20.47 -2.07 -0.21
N ALA A 166 21.43 -2.85 0.29
CA ALA A 166 21.57 -3.17 1.71
C ALA A 166 21.32 -1.92 2.56
N ARG A 167 20.32 -2.02 3.44
CA ARG A 167 19.88 -0.99 4.38
C ARG A 167 21.10 -0.26 4.94
N ALA A 168 21.05 1.07 4.91
CA ALA A 168 21.94 1.89 5.73
C ALA A 168 21.92 1.33 7.16
N LYS A 169 23.11 1.15 7.74
CA LYS A 169 23.25 0.58 9.09
C LYS A 169 22.30 1.32 10.03
N PRO A 170 21.53 0.60 10.87
CA PRO A 170 20.79 1.23 11.95
C PRO A 170 21.77 2.08 12.74
N ARG A 171 21.48 3.38 12.85
CA ARG A 171 22.15 4.25 13.80
C ARG A 171 21.92 3.61 15.18
N GLU A 172 22.98 3.44 15.96
CA GLU A 172 22.85 2.91 17.33
C GLU A 172 21.76 3.72 18.07
N PRO A 173 20.88 3.05 18.84
CA PRO A 173 19.86 3.75 19.60
C PRO A 173 20.58 4.61 20.66
N SER A 174 20.65 5.91 20.42
CA SER A 174 20.72 6.86 21.53
C SER A 174 19.53 6.55 22.43
N ARG A 175 19.73 6.55 23.76
CA ARG A 175 18.64 6.39 24.73
C ARG A 175 17.50 7.32 24.30
N ALA A 176 16.45 6.75 23.74
CA ALA A 176 15.42 7.53 23.09
C ALA A 176 14.51 8.06 24.18
N ASN A 177 14.63 9.34 24.47
CA ASN A 177 13.73 10.10 25.35
C ASN A 177 12.30 10.18 24.78
N VAL A 178 12.07 9.62 23.58
CA VAL A 178 10.80 9.65 22.85
C VAL A 178 10.59 8.28 22.24
N GLN A 179 9.41 7.71 22.45
CA GLN A 179 9.01 6.44 21.85
C GLN A 179 7.62 6.57 21.23
N ALA A 180 7.47 6.22 19.95
CA ALA A 180 6.16 6.13 19.34
C ALA A 180 5.42 4.87 19.81
N GLY A 181 4.16 5.03 20.21
CA GLY A 181 3.26 3.93 20.50
C GLY A 181 2.52 3.44 19.24
N MET A 182 1.60 2.49 19.44
CA MET A 182 0.77 1.98 18.36
C MET A 182 -0.18 3.07 17.87
N TYR A 183 -0.27 3.25 16.56
CA TYR A 183 -1.14 4.26 15.97
C TYR A 183 -2.58 3.74 15.80
N ASP A 184 -3.55 4.65 15.89
CA ASP A 184 -4.96 4.39 15.60
C ASP A 184 -5.33 4.88 14.20
N ASN A 185 -6.14 4.11 13.47
CA ASN A 185 -6.74 4.56 12.20
C ASN A 185 -8.05 5.32 12.49
N LEU A 186 -8.06 6.63 12.20
CA LEU A 186 -9.21 7.50 12.43
C LEU A 186 -10.17 7.59 11.22
N ALA A 187 -9.80 7.02 10.07
CA ALA A 187 -10.56 7.15 8.82
C ALA A 187 -11.72 6.13 8.65
N GLY A 188 -12.07 5.36 9.69
CA GLY A 188 -13.13 4.35 9.65
C GLY A 188 -12.73 3.05 8.92
N THR A 189 -13.71 2.16 8.68
CA THR A 189 -13.54 0.75 8.26
C THR A 189 -12.87 0.51 6.90
N ALA A 190 -12.56 1.54 6.12
CA ALA A 190 -11.75 1.38 4.91
C ALA A 190 -10.30 1.07 5.31
N SER A 191 -9.75 -0.05 4.81
CA SER A 191 -8.49 -0.55 5.37
C SER A 191 -7.34 0.39 5.01
N LEU A 192 -6.68 0.93 6.04
CA LEU A 192 -5.46 1.74 5.91
C LEU A 192 -4.42 1.06 4.99
N ALA A 193 -4.41 -0.28 5.00
CA ALA A 193 -3.57 -1.13 4.16
C ALA A 193 -3.75 -0.90 2.65
N GLU A 194 -4.90 -0.41 2.19
CA GLU A 194 -5.14 -0.10 0.78
C GLU A 194 -4.55 1.24 0.35
N ARG A 195 -4.17 2.09 1.31
CA ARG A 195 -3.83 3.49 1.08
C ARG A 195 -2.38 3.82 1.37
N VAL A 196 -1.70 3.00 2.16
CA VAL A 196 -0.31 3.21 2.55
C VAL A 196 0.42 1.88 2.77
N ASN A 197 1.68 1.84 2.35
CA ASN A 197 2.58 0.74 2.67
C ASN A 197 2.92 0.79 4.17
N HIS A 198 2.52 -0.23 4.93
CA HIS A 198 2.66 -0.23 6.39
C HIS A 198 4.13 -0.06 6.87
N PRO A 199 5.12 -0.79 6.33
CA PRO A 199 6.54 -0.49 6.57
C PRO A 199 6.96 0.97 6.32
N GLU A 200 6.45 1.62 5.28
CA GLU A 200 6.78 3.03 4.99
C GLU A 200 6.11 3.99 5.97
N LEU A 201 4.89 3.66 6.41
CA LEU A 201 4.22 4.41 7.46
C LEU A 201 4.99 4.32 8.78
N LEU A 202 5.43 3.11 9.17
CA LEU A 202 6.25 2.91 10.37
C LEU A 202 7.60 3.64 10.25
N ALA A 203 8.24 3.60 9.08
CA ALA A 203 9.47 4.34 8.85
C ALA A 203 9.26 5.86 8.97
N TYR A 204 8.13 6.37 8.47
CA TYR A 204 7.76 7.78 8.62
C TYR A 204 7.50 8.17 10.07
N ILE A 205 6.75 7.34 10.82
CA ILE A 205 6.56 7.52 12.27
C ILE A 205 7.92 7.53 13.00
N GLY A 206 8.84 6.63 12.63
CA GLY A 206 10.21 6.64 13.19
C GLY A 206 11.01 7.90 12.88
N ARG A 207 10.80 8.52 11.71
CA ARG A 207 11.41 9.84 11.40
C ARG A 207 10.81 10.94 12.27
N ILE A 208 9.51 10.90 12.53
CA ILE A 208 8.85 11.82 13.46
C ILE A 208 9.40 11.63 14.88
N GLU A 209 9.49 10.39 15.35
CA GLU A 209 10.06 10.03 16.66
C GLU A 209 11.46 10.61 16.84
N ALA A 210 12.36 10.37 15.87
CA ALA A 210 13.72 10.90 15.91
C ALA A 210 13.74 12.44 15.92
N THR A 211 12.87 13.07 15.14
CA THR A 211 12.81 14.53 15.02
C THR A 211 12.29 15.19 16.30
N ILE A 212 11.29 14.59 16.95
CA ILE A 212 10.79 15.03 18.26
C ILE A 212 11.89 14.78 19.29
N GLY A 213 12.56 13.62 19.27
CA GLY A 213 13.68 13.31 20.14
C GLY A 213 14.81 14.33 20.07
N ASP A 214 15.21 14.74 18.86
CA ASP A 214 16.24 15.77 18.64
C ASP A 214 15.83 17.16 19.17
N ALA A 215 14.52 17.42 19.28
CA ALA A 215 13.98 18.67 19.80
C ALA A 215 13.75 18.67 21.32
N MET A 216 13.67 17.50 21.95
CA MET A 216 13.37 17.36 23.37
C MET A 216 14.63 17.36 24.23
N SER A 217 14.62 18.14 25.30
CA SER A 217 15.68 18.09 26.31
C SER A 217 15.50 16.86 27.21
N GLU A 218 16.62 16.30 27.69
CA GLU A 218 16.64 15.25 28.74
C GLU A 218 15.99 15.74 30.05
N GLU A 219 15.88 17.05 30.25
CA GLU A 219 15.29 17.67 31.45
C GLU A 219 13.75 17.84 31.35
N THR A 220 13.13 17.38 30.27
CA THR A 220 11.67 17.50 30.09
C THR A 220 10.94 16.52 31.01
N ASP A 221 9.88 16.96 31.69
CA ASP A 221 9.01 16.05 32.47
C ASP A 221 8.41 14.95 31.56
N SER A 222 8.04 13.80 32.14
CA SER A 222 7.42 12.71 31.39
C SER A 222 5.96 13.03 31.05
N PHE A 223 5.58 12.96 29.78
CA PHE A 223 4.19 13.13 29.33
C PHE A 223 3.93 12.39 28.01
N VAL A 224 2.66 12.33 27.60
CA VAL A 224 2.25 11.74 26.32
C VAL A 224 1.80 12.85 25.38
N LEU A 225 2.39 12.82 24.18
CA LEU A 225 2.05 13.72 23.09
C LEU A 225 1.33 12.92 22.00
N GLU A 226 0.10 13.28 21.66
CA GLU A 226 -0.62 12.63 20.55
C GLU A 226 -0.56 13.51 19.30
N LEU A 227 -0.17 12.94 18.16
CA LEU A 227 -0.25 13.60 16.87
C LEU A 227 -1.37 12.97 16.03
N GLU A 228 -2.38 13.76 15.69
CA GLU A 228 -3.31 13.46 14.61
C GLU A 228 -2.67 13.87 13.28
N LEU A 229 -2.42 12.91 12.41
CA LEU A 229 -1.80 13.10 11.11
C LEU A 229 -2.84 12.86 10.01
N THR A 230 -3.17 13.91 9.28
CA THR A 230 -3.89 13.81 8.00
C THR A 230 -2.88 13.84 6.88
N ILE A 231 -2.60 12.69 6.28
CA ILE A 231 -1.58 12.53 5.25
C ILE A 231 -2.29 12.41 3.91
N THR A 232 -1.94 13.30 2.98
CA THR A 232 -2.38 13.30 1.58
C THR A 232 -1.17 13.13 0.66
N PRO A 233 -1.33 12.79 -0.63
CA PRO A 233 -0.20 12.66 -1.53
C PRO A 233 0.67 13.94 -1.54
N GLY A 234 1.91 13.81 -1.03
CA GLY A 234 2.90 14.89 -0.96
C GLY A 234 2.70 15.92 0.16
N GLN A 235 1.71 15.76 1.05
CA GLN A 235 1.47 16.71 2.15
C GLN A 235 1.05 16.01 3.44
N VAL A 236 1.35 16.64 4.57
CA VAL A 236 0.85 16.22 5.88
C VAL A 236 0.31 17.43 6.63
N ASN A 237 -0.90 17.28 7.16
CA ASN A 237 -1.43 18.17 8.18
C ASN A 237 -1.29 17.50 9.52
N VAL A 238 -0.75 18.23 10.48
CA VAL A 238 -0.45 17.75 11.82
C VAL A 238 -1.34 18.54 12.76
N ARG A 239 -2.07 17.82 13.61
CA ARG A 239 -2.76 18.40 14.74
C ARG A 239 -2.22 17.75 16.00
N LEU A 240 -1.74 18.59 16.88
CA LEU A 240 -1.18 18.18 18.15
C LEU A 240 -2.30 18.10 19.19
N LEU A 241 -2.33 17.00 19.93
CA LEU A 241 -3.22 16.75 21.05
C LEU A 241 -2.34 16.41 22.26
N SER A 242 -2.67 16.95 23.42
CA SER A 242 -2.01 16.61 24.67
C SER A 242 -3.00 16.66 25.82
N ASP A 243 -2.77 15.82 26.81
CA ASP A 243 -3.48 15.80 28.08
C ASP A 243 -3.05 16.93 29.03
N ILE A 244 -1.93 17.60 28.71
CA ILE A 244 -1.44 18.78 29.40
C ILE A 244 -1.55 20.04 28.54
N ASN A 245 -1.62 21.21 29.18
CA ASN A 245 -1.52 22.48 28.46
C ASN A 245 -0.08 22.69 28.00
N LEU A 246 0.15 22.57 26.71
CA LEU A 246 1.44 22.85 26.11
C LEU A 246 1.59 24.34 25.81
N ASN A 247 2.84 24.80 25.80
CA ASN A 247 3.16 26.16 25.37
C ASN A 247 2.81 26.30 23.87
N PRO A 248 2.03 27.32 23.44
CA PRO A 248 1.72 27.55 22.03
C PRO A 248 2.95 27.62 21.11
N ASP A 249 4.07 28.16 21.60
CA ASP A 249 5.32 28.21 20.83
C ASP A 249 5.89 26.81 20.60
N PHE A 250 5.74 25.93 21.60
CA PHE A 250 6.13 24.53 21.52
C PHE A 250 5.22 23.75 20.57
N GLU A 251 3.90 23.97 20.64
CA GLU A 251 2.95 23.36 19.70
C GLU A 251 3.24 23.75 18.25
N ALA A 252 3.47 25.04 18.00
CA ALA A 252 3.82 25.57 16.69
C ALA A 252 5.17 25.02 16.19
N PHE A 253 6.14 24.91 17.08
CA PHE A 253 7.45 24.34 16.78
C PHE A 253 7.35 22.86 16.36
N ILE A 254 6.67 22.02 17.15
CA ILE A 254 6.51 20.58 16.83
C ILE A 254 5.71 20.41 15.55
N THR A 255 4.56 21.09 15.42
CA THR A 255 3.71 21.03 14.23
C THR A 255 4.49 21.43 12.97
N GLY A 256 5.19 22.57 13.03
CA GLY A 256 5.96 23.08 11.90
C GLY A 256 7.21 22.26 11.57
N THR A 257 7.75 21.52 12.54
CA THR A 257 8.89 20.62 12.31
C THR A 257 8.43 19.31 11.69
N VAL A 258 7.35 18.71 12.19
CA VAL A 258 6.77 17.49 11.61
C VAL A 258 6.28 17.74 10.18
N GLN A 259 5.68 18.91 9.90
CA GLN A 259 5.26 19.30 8.54
C GLN A 259 6.40 19.40 7.53
N LYS A 260 7.66 19.55 7.97
CA LYS A 260 8.85 19.58 7.10
C LYS A 260 9.39 18.19 6.80
N ILE A 261 8.98 17.17 7.55
CA ILE A 261 9.37 15.79 7.28
C ILE A 261 8.64 15.35 6.03
N GLU A 262 9.38 14.80 5.06
CA GLU A 262 8.78 14.25 3.85
C GLU A 262 7.74 13.19 4.24
N PRO A 263 6.45 13.39 3.88
CA PRO A 263 5.38 12.50 4.29
C PRO A 263 5.58 11.11 3.69
N CYS A 264 5.08 10.07 4.38
CA CYS A 264 5.04 8.74 3.75
C CYS A 264 4.18 8.79 2.48
N PRO A 265 4.53 8.00 1.46
CA PRO A 265 3.71 7.95 0.27
C PRO A 265 2.35 7.31 0.56
N VAL A 266 1.28 7.93 0.05
CA VAL A 266 -0.10 7.45 0.21
C VAL A 266 -0.85 7.57 -1.11
N THR A 267 -1.80 6.66 -1.36
CA THR A 267 -2.60 6.61 -2.60
C THR A 267 -3.82 7.55 -2.54
N SER A 268 -4.27 7.83 -1.32
CA SER A 268 -5.40 8.68 -0.98
C SER A 268 -5.26 9.12 0.48
N GLN A 269 -6.08 10.07 0.92
CA GLN A 269 -5.99 10.60 2.28
C GLN A 269 -6.10 9.48 3.33
N ILE A 270 -5.15 9.46 4.26
CA ILE A 270 -5.22 8.68 5.49
C ILE A 270 -5.25 9.61 6.70
N HIS A 271 -5.92 9.15 7.75
CA HIS A 271 -6.02 9.88 9.00
C HIS A 271 -5.68 8.93 10.13
N ILE A 272 -4.57 9.20 10.82
CA ILE A 272 -4.11 8.37 11.92
C ILE A 272 -3.82 9.22 13.15
N ARG A 273 -3.85 8.58 14.33
CA ARG A 273 -3.38 9.18 15.57
C ARG A 273 -2.21 8.37 16.11
N VAL A 274 -1.13 9.03 16.48
CA VAL A 274 0.08 8.38 17.00
C VAL A 274 0.42 8.97 18.37
N PRO A 275 0.44 8.18 19.45
CA PRO A 275 0.97 8.61 20.73
C PRO A 275 2.50 8.56 20.73
N PHE A 276 3.15 9.58 21.29
CA PHE A 276 4.58 9.66 21.53
C PHE A 276 4.82 9.81 23.03
N HIS A 277 5.53 8.86 23.61
CA HIS A 277 5.85 8.78 25.02
C HIS A 277 7.17 9.51 25.27
N ILE A 278 7.13 10.62 26.01
CA ILE A 278 8.31 11.44 26.32
C ILE A 278 8.82 11.07 27.72
N ASN A 279 10.11 10.75 27.83
CA ASN A 279 10.81 10.45 29.08
C ASN A 279 10.10 9.45 30.00
N GLN A 280 9.39 8.47 29.46
CA GLN A 280 8.78 7.38 30.25
C GLN A 280 9.85 6.30 30.53
N GLU A 281 10.01 5.93 31.81
CA GLU A 281 10.89 4.83 32.27
C GLU A 281 10.41 3.45 31.83
#